data_AF-A0A258MUX1-F1
#
_entry.id   AF-A0A258MUX1-F1
#
_cell.length_a   1.000
_cell.length_b   1.000
_cell.length_c   1.000
_cell.angle_alpha   90.00
_cell.angle_beta   90.00
_cell.angle_gamma   90.00
#
_symmetry.space_group_name_H-M   'P 1'
#
loop_
_entity.id
_entity.type
_entity.pdbx_description
1 polymer ?
#
loop_
_entity_poly.entity_id
_entity_poly.type
_entity_poly.pdbx_seq_one_letter_code
_entity_poly.pdbx_strand_id
1 'polypeptide(L)'
;MSRTVYSHPDGFTLAFNDHTLIATDDDGKTVSLPIGPLGLVELAAELNAIGNDAGNLAEQAGAGIGIDCLNAVLAGATQGERLRAIQSAVLDLQRLAHPRRAAGGFAGALVNVLEIGIANLPKFKGDEQ
;
A
#
# COMPACT_ATOMS: atom_id res chain seq x y z
N MET A 1 -18.38 -8.52 -29.87
CA MET A 1 -18.14 -9.64 -28.92
C MET A 1 -17.98 -9.00 -27.56
N SER A 2 -18.88 -9.32 -26.62
CA SER A 2 -18.82 -8.77 -25.27
C SER A 2 -17.60 -9.30 -24.52
N ARG A 3 -16.82 -8.39 -23.92
CA ARG A 3 -15.66 -8.73 -23.10
C ARG A 3 -15.93 -8.34 -21.65
N THR A 4 -15.87 -9.31 -20.74
CA THR A 4 -15.82 -9.02 -19.29
C THR A 4 -14.50 -8.33 -18.96
N VAL A 5 -14.61 -7.12 -18.41
CA VAL A 5 -13.49 -6.29 -17.95
C VAL A 5 -13.17 -6.58 -16.49
N TYR A 6 -14.20 -6.79 -15.66
CA TYR A 6 -14.05 -7.06 -14.23
C TYR A 6 -15.20 -7.93 -13.70
N SER A 7 -14.89 -8.77 -12.70
CA SER A 7 -15.88 -9.57 -11.97
C SER A 7 -15.56 -9.50 -10.47
N HIS A 8 -16.50 -8.99 -9.69
CA HIS A 8 -16.44 -8.95 -8.23
C HIS A 8 -16.86 -10.31 -7.65
N PRO A 9 -16.27 -10.77 -6.53
CA PRO A 9 -16.72 -11.99 -5.84
C PRO A 9 -18.19 -11.99 -5.45
N ASP A 10 -18.74 -10.81 -5.16
CA ASP A 10 -20.14 -10.64 -4.76
C ASP A 10 -21.11 -10.61 -5.96
N GLY A 11 -20.65 -10.84 -7.19
CA GLY A 11 -21.50 -10.96 -8.37
C GLY A 11 -21.57 -9.73 -9.29
N PHE A 12 -21.07 -8.57 -8.86
CA PHE A 12 -20.97 -7.38 -9.70
C PHE A 12 -20.03 -7.59 -10.89
N THR A 13 -20.39 -7.08 -12.07
CA THR A 13 -19.54 -7.20 -13.27
C THR A 13 -19.43 -5.91 -14.06
N LEU A 14 -18.30 -5.74 -14.74
CA LEU A 14 -18.12 -4.75 -15.79
C LEU A 14 -17.81 -5.46 -17.11
N ALA A 15 -18.53 -5.13 -18.17
CA ALA A 15 -18.31 -5.63 -19.51
C ALA A 15 -18.24 -4.49 -20.53
N PHE A 16 -17.46 -4.69 -21.58
CA PHE A 16 -17.39 -3.75 -22.71
C PHE A 16 -17.85 -4.45 -23.98
N ASN A 17 -18.86 -3.87 -24.64
CA ASN A 17 -19.37 -4.33 -25.93
C ASN A 17 -19.86 -3.13 -26.74
N ASP A 18 -19.61 -3.14 -28.06
CA ASP A 18 -20.14 -2.14 -29.00
C ASP A 18 -20.04 -0.69 -28.48
N HIS A 19 -18.82 -0.28 -28.11
CA HIS A 19 -18.49 1.06 -27.62
C HIS A 19 -19.19 1.49 -26.31
N THR A 20 -19.78 0.52 -25.59
CA THR A 20 -20.56 0.74 -24.38
C THR A 20 -19.93 -0.02 -23.23
N LEU A 21 -19.77 0.66 -22.10
CA LEU A 21 -19.44 0.03 -20.82
C LEU A 21 -20.74 -0.35 -20.12
N ILE A 22 -20.84 -1.61 -19.72
CA ILE A 22 -22.03 -2.18 -19.09
C ILE A 22 -21.63 -2.62 -17.68
N ALA A 23 -22.28 -2.05 -16.68
CA ALA A 23 -22.15 -2.47 -15.29
C ALA A 23 -23.40 -3.27 -14.90
N THR A 24 -23.19 -4.43 -14.29
CA THR A 24 -24.28 -5.29 -13.78
C THR A 24 -24.10 -5.48 -12.28
N ASP A 25 -25.17 -5.29 -11.51
CA ASP A 25 -25.19 -5.61 -10.08
C ASP A 25 -25.39 -7.12 -9.82
N ASP A 26 -25.39 -7.49 -8.55
CA ASP A 26 -25.59 -8.86 -8.06
C ASP A 26 -27.02 -9.39 -8.28
N ASP A 27 -27.99 -8.48 -8.49
CA ASP A 27 -29.38 -8.79 -8.85
C ASP A 27 -29.59 -8.93 -10.38
N GLY A 28 -28.57 -8.67 -11.19
CA GLY A 28 -28.65 -8.70 -12.66
C GLY A 28 -29.20 -7.42 -13.30
N LYS A 29 -29.36 -6.32 -12.56
CA LYS A 29 -29.74 -5.02 -13.11
C LYS A 29 -28.53 -4.38 -13.77
N THR A 30 -28.75 -3.78 -14.93
CA THR A 30 -27.68 -3.24 -15.77
C THR A 30 -27.79 -1.74 -15.97
N VAL A 31 -26.65 -1.04 -15.90
CA VAL A 31 -26.47 0.33 -16.41
C VAL A 31 -25.53 0.28 -17.61
N SER A 32 -25.87 0.99 -18.67
CA SER A 32 -25.07 1.09 -19.90
C SER A 32 -24.62 2.52 -20.13
N LEU A 33 -23.32 2.72 -20.34
CA LEU A 33 -22.70 4.00 -20.60
C LEU A 33 -22.01 3.99 -21.98
N PRO A 34 -22.50 4.79 -22.94
CA PRO A 34 -21.77 5.04 -24.18
C PRO A 34 -20.48 5.80 -23.85
N ILE A 35 -19.32 5.19 -24.11
CA ILE A 35 -18.02 5.75 -23.75
C ILE A 35 -17.00 5.70 -24.89
N GLY A 36 -17.13 4.71 -25.78
CA GLY A 36 -16.18 4.47 -26.86
C GLY A 36 -14.78 4.05 -26.37
N PRO A 37 -13.86 3.72 -27.30
CA PRO A 37 -12.53 3.24 -26.94
C PRO A 37 -11.64 4.34 -26.36
N LEU A 38 -11.76 5.58 -26.85
CA LEU A 38 -10.99 6.73 -26.35
C LEU A 38 -11.37 7.07 -24.91
N GLY A 39 -12.66 7.23 -24.63
CA GLY A 39 -13.15 7.48 -23.27
C GLY A 39 -12.80 6.35 -22.30
N LEU A 40 -12.72 5.09 -22.79
CA LEU A 40 -12.29 3.96 -21.97
C LEU A 40 -10.80 4.06 -21.58
N VAL A 41 -9.94 4.55 -22.46
CA VAL A 41 -8.50 4.78 -22.15
C VAL A 41 -8.36 5.90 -21.13
N GLU A 42 -9.09 7.00 -21.29
CA GLU A 42 -9.09 8.12 -20.34
C GLU A 42 -9.61 7.68 -18.96
N LEU A 43 -10.74 6.95 -18.92
CA LEU A 43 -11.27 6.38 -17.68
C LEU A 43 -10.26 5.44 -17.01
N ALA A 44 -9.56 4.59 -17.77
CA ALA A 44 -8.55 3.70 -17.22
C ALA A 44 -7.37 4.48 -16.61
N ALA A 45 -6.96 5.60 -17.22
CA ALA A 45 -5.91 6.44 -16.68
C ALA A 45 -6.32 7.05 -15.32
N GLU A 46 -7.53 7.61 -15.23
CA GLU A 46 -8.07 8.18 -14.00
C GLU A 46 -8.24 7.14 -12.88
N LEU A 47 -8.81 5.96 -13.21
CA LEU A 47 -8.97 4.88 -12.23
C LEU A 47 -7.62 4.37 -11.71
N ASN A 48 -6.60 4.30 -12.58
CA ASN A 48 -5.24 3.96 -12.16
C ASN A 48 -4.63 5.04 -11.26
N ALA A 49 -4.87 6.32 -11.53
CA ALA A 49 -4.42 7.41 -10.68
C ALA A 49 -5.04 7.29 -9.27
N ILE A 50 -6.36 7.07 -9.18
CA ILE A 50 -7.07 6.86 -7.91
C ILE A 50 -6.50 5.65 -7.15
N GLY A 51 -6.31 4.52 -7.84
CA GLY A 51 -5.75 3.31 -7.22
C GLY A 51 -4.31 3.51 -6.72
N ASN A 52 -3.50 4.26 -7.48
CA ASN A 52 -2.13 4.58 -7.08
C ASN A 52 -2.08 5.57 -5.91
N ASP A 53 -2.97 6.57 -5.87
CA ASP A 53 -3.05 7.52 -4.76
C ASP A 53 -3.41 6.82 -3.45
N ALA A 54 -4.36 5.87 -3.47
CA ALA A 54 -4.65 5.03 -2.31
C ALA A 54 -3.41 4.22 -1.85
N GLY A 55 -2.63 3.69 -2.80
CA GLY A 55 -1.38 3.00 -2.52
C GLY A 55 -0.30 3.92 -1.94
N ASN A 56 -0.18 5.16 -2.44
CA ASN A 56 0.78 6.16 -1.98
C ASN A 56 0.43 6.64 -0.57
N LEU A 57 -0.85 6.85 -0.27
CA LEU A 57 -1.32 7.20 1.07
C LEU A 57 -1.02 6.07 2.08
N ALA A 58 -1.20 4.81 1.68
CA ALA A 58 -0.84 3.67 2.51
C ALA A 58 0.67 3.61 2.77
N GLU A 59 1.51 3.88 1.77
CA GLU A 59 2.96 3.98 1.92
C GLU A 59 3.36 5.10 2.89
N GLN A 60 2.77 6.29 2.76
CA GLN A 60 3.00 7.42 3.68
C GLN A 60 2.55 7.10 5.11
N ALA A 61 1.40 6.46 5.28
CA ALA A 61 0.93 6.01 6.60
C ALA A 61 1.90 5.00 7.23
N GLY A 62 2.41 4.05 6.43
CA GLY A 62 3.43 3.11 6.86
C GLY A 62 4.74 3.79 7.29
N ALA A 63 5.19 4.79 6.54
CA ALA A 63 6.36 5.60 6.90
C ALA A 63 6.16 6.35 8.22
N GLY A 64 4.97 6.94 8.43
CA GLY A 64 4.61 7.61 9.69
C GLY A 64 4.70 6.66 10.89
N ILE A 65 4.10 5.46 10.77
CA ILE A 65 4.22 4.40 11.80
C ILE A 65 5.69 4.02 12.04
N GLY A 66 6.51 3.97 10.99
CA GLY A 66 7.94 3.67 11.09
C GLY A 66 8.72 4.72 11.88
N ILE A 67 8.44 6.00 11.63
CA ILE A 67 9.04 7.11 12.36
C ILE A 67 8.63 7.08 13.83
N ASP A 68 7.35 6.89 14.12
CA ASP A 68 6.84 6.80 15.50
C ASP A 68 7.45 5.62 16.25
N CYS A 69 7.53 4.45 15.59
CA CYS A 69 8.18 3.26 16.12
C CYS A 69 9.65 3.56 16.46
N LEU A 70 10.38 4.20 15.54
CA LEU A 70 11.78 4.52 15.75
C LEU A 70 11.97 5.47 16.93
N ASN A 71 11.18 6.54 17.00
CA ASN A 71 11.23 7.50 18.09
C ASN A 71 10.99 6.81 19.45
N ALA A 72 10.00 5.91 19.52
CA ALA A 72 9.72 5.14 20.73
C ALA A 72 10.85 4.14 21.08
N VAL A 73 11.46 3.50 20.09
CA VAL A 73 12.60 2.59 20.29
C VAL A 73 13.83 3.35 20.80
N LEU A 74 14.10 4.54 20.26
CA LEU A 74 15.24 5.37 20.67
C LEU A 74 15.03 5.99 22.06
N ALA A 75 13.80 6.32 22.42
CA ALA A 75 13.44 6.86 23.73
C ALA A 75 13.31 5.79 24.83
N GLY A 76 13.10 4.52 24.47
CA GLY A 76 12.87 3.43 25.43
C GLY A 76 14.07 3.17 26.34
N ALA A 77 13.85 3.22 27.66
CA ALA A 77 14.87 2.97 28.68
C ALA A 77 15.20 1.48 28.81
N THR A 78 14.21 0.62 28.54
CA THR A 78 14.37 -0.84 28.63
C THR A 78 14.17 -1.54 27.28
N GLN A 79 14.76 -2.72 27.13
CA GLN A 79 14.53 -3.57 25.97
C GLN A 79 13.04 -3.92 25.80
N GLY A 80 12.32 -4.12 26.91
CA GLY A 80 10.89 -4.42 26.90
C GLY A 80 10.04 -3.29 26.30
N GLU A 81 10.36 -2.03 26.62
CA GLU A 81 9.69 -0.86 26.03
C GLU A 81 9.94 -0.77 24.53
N ARG A 82 11.19 -0.99 24.08
CA ARG A 82 11.54 -0.98 22.66
C ARG A 82 10.84 -2.09 21.88
N LEU A 83 10.79 -3.30 22.45
CA LEU A 83 10.06 -4.42 21.84
C LEU A 83 8.56 -4.17 21.76
N ARG A 84 7.98 -3.55 22.80
CA ARG A 84 6.56 -3.16 22.79
C ARG A 84 6.25 -2.13 21.71
N ALA A 85 7.15 -1.15 21.50
CA ALA A 85 7.01 -0.16 20.43
C ALA A 85 6.99 -0.83 19.05
N ILE A 86 7.92 -1.75 18.79
CA ILE A 86 7.96 -2.54 17.54
C ILE A 86 6.67 -3.36 17.38
N GLN A 87 6.21 -4.02 18.43
CA GLN A 87 4.99 -4.83 18.37
C GLN A 87 3.75 -3.98 18.07
N SER A 88 3.62 -2.80 18.68
CA SER A 88 2.52 -1.87 18.39
C SER A 88 2.53 -1.47 16.92
N ALA A 89 3.70 -1.09 16.40
CA ALA A 89 3.86 -0.68 15.02
C ALA A 89 3.46 -1.80 14.03
N VAL A 90 3.85 -3.05 14.30
CA VAL A 90 3.45 -4.20 13.47
C VAL A 90 1.93 -4.40 13.47
N LEU A 91 1.27 -4.24 14.62
CA LEU A 91 -0.19 -4.35 14.71
C LEU A 91 -0.90 -3.20 13.97
N ASP A 92 -0.36 -1.98 14.03
CA ASP A 92 -0.93 -0.83 13.34
C ASP A 92 -0.77 -0.94 11.82
N LEU A 93 0.36 -1.48 11.32
CA LEU A 93 0.55 -1.77 9.90
C LEU A 93 -0.47 -2.80 9.37
N GLN A 94 -0.82 -3.81 10.17
CA GLN A 94 -1.80 -4.84 9.78
C GLN A 94 -3.21 -4.28 9.62
N ARG A 95 -3.50 -3.11 10.18
CA ARG A 95 -4.82 -2.45 10.11
C ARG A 95 -4.97 -1.56 8.88
N LEU A 96 -3.89 -1.26 8.15
CA LEU A 96 -3.94 -0.36 7.00
C LEU A 96 -4.50 -1.07 5.76
N ALA A 97 -5.32 -0.33 5.00
CA ALA A 97 -5.65 -0.70 3.64
C ALA A 97 -4.35 -0.70 2.81
N HIS A 98 -4.09 -1.77 2.04
CA HIS A 98 -2.84 -2.01 1.31
C HIS A 98 -1.60 -2.30 2.20
N PRO A 99 -1.61 -3.40 2.98
CA PRO A 99 -0.55 -3.71 3.94
C PRO A 99 0.84 -3.84 3.31
N ARG A 100 0.94 -4.26 2.04
CA ARG A 100 2.23 -4.34 1.32
C ARG A 100 2.82 -2.96 1.02
N ARG A 101 1.99 -1.98 0.64
CA ARG A 101 2.43 -0.60 0.40
C ARG A 101 2.85 0.06 1.70
N ALA A 102 2.04 -0.10 2.76
CA ALA A 102 2.38 0.36 4.10
C ALA A 102 3.68 -0.26 4.64
N ALA A 103 3.87 -1.56 4.47
CA ALA A 103 5.11 -2.23 4.86
C ALA A 103 6.34 -1.65 4.12
N GLY A 104 6.20 -1.29 2.84
CA GLY A 104 7.23 -0.61 2.08
C GLY A 104 7.64 0.74 2.69
N GLY A 105 6.66 1.59 3.00
CA GLY A 105 6.92 2.89 3.64
C GLY A 105 7.54 2.74 5.04
N PHE A 106 7.05 1.79 5.84
CA PHE A 106 7.62 1.48 7.15
C PHE A 106 9.08 1.03 7.06
N ALA A 107 9.37 0.10 6.14
CA ALA A 107 10.73 -0.37 5.91
C ALA A 107 11.64 0.77 5.44
N GLY A 108 11.17 1.62 4.52
CA GLY A 108 11.93 2.79 4.05
C GLY A 108 12.31 3.73 5.18
N ALA A 109 11.42 3.95 6.15
CA ALA A 109 11.71 4.77 7.33
C ALA A 109 12.79 4.14 8.23
N LEU A 110 12.77 2.83 8.41
CA LEU A 110 13.72 2.12 9.28
C LEU A 110 15.09 1.91 8.65
N VAL A 111 15.15 1.53 7.37
CA VAL A 111 16.39 1.16 6.67
C VAL A 111 17.40 2.29 6.72
N ASN A 112 16.98 3.52 6.45
CA ASN A 112 17.87 4.69 6.51
C ASN A 112 18.56 4.83 7.88
N VAL A 113 17.84 4.56 8.97
CA VAL A 113 18.38 4.70 10.33
C VAL A 113 19.26 3.50 10.70
N LEU A 114 18.89 2.30 10.27
CA LEU A 114 19.71 1.11 10.45
C LEU A 114 21.03 1.21 9.71
N GLU A 115 21.02 1.70 8.47
CA GLU A 115 22.24 1.93 7.67
C GLU A 115 23.20 2.91 8.36
N ILE A 116 22.67 4.03 8.87
CA ILE A 116 23.47 5.00 9.66
C ILE A 116 24.00 4.33 10.93
N GLY A 117 23.17 3.58 11.65
CA GLY A 117 23.58 2.88 12.87
C GLY A 117 24.71 1.89 12.62
N ILE A 118 24.59 1.07 11.57
CA ILE A 118 25.60 0.09 11.16
C ILE A 118 26.91 0.78 10.79
N ALA A 119 26.85 1.87 10.02
CA ALA A 119 28.04 2.64 9.64
C ALA A 119 28.79 3.24 10.85
N ASN A 120 28.09 3.44 11.97
CA ASN A 120 28.65 3.98 13.21
C ASN A 120 28.92 2.92 14.28
N LEU A 121 28.78 1.63 13.97
CA LEU A 121 29.14 0.57 14.92
C LEU A 121 30.65 0.63 15.21
N PRO A 122 31.05 0.45 16.49
CA PRO A 122 32.46 0.36 16.83
C PRO A 122 33.08 -0.84 16.10
N LYS A 123 34.15 -0.61 15.36
CA LYS A 123 34.90 -1.67 14.70
C LYS A 123 35.46 -2.62 15.74
N PHE A 124 35.29 -3.92 15.56
CA PHE A 124 35.93 -4.89 16.43
C PHE A 124 37.42 -4.92 16.11
N LYS A 125 38.27 -5.04 17.14
CA LYS A 125 39.73 -5.26 16.95
C LYS A 125 39.91 -6.60 16.22
N GLY A 126 40.04 -6.55 14.90
CA GLY A 126 40.10 -7.72 14.01
C GLY A 126 39.73 -7.41 12.55
N ASP A 127 39.07 -6.28 12.28
CA ASP A 127 38.60 -5.89 10.93
C ASP A 127 39.67 -5.21 10.04
N GLU A 128 40.93 -5.22 10.45
CA GLU A 128 42.06 -4.81 9.60
C GLU A 128 42.64 -6.05 8.90
N GLN A 129 42.14 -6.35 7.70
CA GLN A 129 42.87 -7.10 6.66
C GLN A 129 42.79 -6.33 5.34
#